data_AF-A0A164Z4N0-F1
#
_entry.id   AF-A0A164Z4N0-F1
#
_cell.length_a   1.000
_cell.length_b   1.000
_cell.length_c   1.000
_cell.angle_alpha   90.00
_cell.angle_beta   90.00
_cell.angle_gamma   90.00
#
_symmetry.space_group_name_H-M   'P 1'
#
loop_
_entity.id
_entity.type
_entity.pdbx_description
1 polymer ?
#
loop_
_entity_poly.entity_id
_entity_poly.type
_entity_poly.pdbx_seq_one_letter_code
_entity_poly.pdbx_strand_id
1 'polypeptide(L)'
;MNSVYAGIEPVVGFCMFLVYNSKLLKQSLLETLTRFYPFAGKVRDDFYIDCNDEGVHYIVTRVNVSLLDFLGQSPGDEMIRRLIPATYAVFLKDWTAAVRRSSSEIVHPSFTGPSLFPQIPSLLDKCPIDFSKINFPSQRFVFSGPKLAALKAQTEVLISECVPSRFEVVAALLWKCVAKAASKSYESSLGKPFNLGMIINLRGKNCVPKNSVGNLVWRGLAQCKLSPQLEPKTLVHQIKKCKTEINDDFVEAMKE
;
A
#
# COMPACT_ATOMS: atom_id res chain seq x y z
N MET A 1 12.76 -21.56 -56.68
CA MET A 1 12.94 -20.17 -56.21
C MET A 1 11.56 -19.52 -56.16
N ASN A 2 10.99 -18.96 -55.09
CA ASN A 2 11.34 -18.81 -53.69
C ASN A 2 9.99 -18.63 -52.97
N SER A 3 9.67 -19.47 -51.98
CA SER A 3 8.57 -19.22 -51.04
C SER A 3 8.92 -19.92 -49.72
N VAL A 4 9.76 -19.26 -48.91
CA VAL A 4 10.12 -19.72 -47.55
C VAL A 4 10.10 -18.57 -46.53
N TYR A 5 9.79 -17.31 -46.91
CA TYR A 5 9.97 -16.16 -46.00
C TYR A 5 8.71 -15.60 -45.31
N ALA A 6 7.52 -16.21 -45.46
CA ALA A 6 6.29 -15.65 -44.87
C ALA A 6 6.01 -16.04 -43.41
N GLY A 7 6.78 -16.97 -42.82
CA GLY A 7 6.53 -17.51 -41.46
C GLY A 7 7.37 -16.91 -40.33
N ILE A 8 8.37 -16.08 -40.64
CA ILE A 8 9.39 -15.63 -39.67
C ILE A 8 9.07 -14.23 -39.10
N GLU A 9 8.36 -13.37 -39.84
CA GLU A 9 8.10 -11.98 -39.45
C GLU A 9 7.26 -11.77 -38.18
N PRO A 10 6.16 -12.52 -37.89
CA PRO A 10 5.36 -12.26 -36.69
C PRO A 10 6.10 -12.61 -35.40
N VAL A 11 6.92 -13.68 -35.46
CA VAL A 11 7.71 -14.16 -34.33
C VAL A 11 8.91 -13.24 -34.09
N VAL A 12 9.58 -12.77 -35.15
CA VAL A 12 10.68 -11.79 -35.04
C VAL A 12 10.17 -10.45 -34.57
N GLY A 13 9.01 -9.97 -35.04
CA GLY A 13 8.39 -8.73 -34.57
C GLY A 13 8.02 -8.78 -33.08
N PHE A 14 7.45 -9.90 -32.61
CA PHE A 14 7.13 -10.11 -31.20
C PHE A 14 8.39 -10.27 -30.33
N CYS A 15 9.41 -11.01 -30.81
CA CYS A 15 10.70 -11.12 -30.12
C CYS A 15 11.41 -9.76 -30.03
N MET A 16 11.43 -8.98 -31.11
CA MET A 16 12.02 -7.64 -31.12
C MET A 16 11.28 -6.69 -30.19
N PHE A 17 9.94 -6.76 -30.14
CA PHE A 17 9.13 -6.01 -29.18
C PHE A 17 9.45 -6.39 -27.73
N LEU A 18 9.54 -7.68 -27.40
CA LEU A 18 9.91 -8.15 -26.06
C LEU A 18 11.33 -7.74 -25.68
N VAL A 19 12.31 -7.91 -26.59
CA VAL A 19 13.70 -7.52 -26.38
C VAL A 19 13.84 -6.00 -26.23
N TYR A 20 13.13 -5.22 -27.05
CA TYR A 20 13.13 -3.76 -26.99
C TYR A 20 12.54 -3.25 -25.68
N ASN A 21 11.36 -3.76 -25.30
CA ASN A 21 10.71 -3.36 -24.04
C ASN A 21 11.52 -3.80 -22.83
N SER A 22 12.12 -4.98 -22.86
CA SER A 22 12.99 -5.43 -21.76
C SER A 22 14.24 -4.56 -21.63
N LYS A 23 14.90 -4.21 -22.75
CA LYS A 23 16.04 -3.29 -22.75
C LYS A 23 15.66 -1.91 -22.22
N LEU A 24 14.54 -1.36 -22.70
CA LEU A 24 14.02 -0.07 -22.24
C LEU A 24 13.73 -0.07 -20.74
N LEU A 25 13.01 -1.08 -20.26
CA LEU A 25 12.67 -1.24 -18.83
C LEU A 25 13.92 -1.41 -17.96
N LYS A 26 14.90 -2.19 -18.42
CA LYS A 26 16.17 -2.37 -17.70
C LYS A 26 16.96 -1.08 -17.63
N GLN A 27 17.06 -0.34 -18.74
CA GLN A 27 17.80 0.94 -18.78
C GLN A 27 17.14 2.00 -17.89
N SER A 28 15.82 2.17 -17.99
CA SER A 28 15.10 3.12 -17.14
C SER A 28 15.14 2.72 -15.67
N LEU A 29 15.17 1.42 -15.36
CA LEU A 29 15.34 0.93 -13.99
C LEU A 29 16.70 1.34 -13.42
N LEU A 30 17.78 1.16 -14.18
CA LEU A 30 19.12 1.61 -13.78
C LEU A 30 19.15 3.12 -13.52
N GLU A 31 18.53 3.90 -14.39
CA GLU A 31 18.41 5.35 -14.21
C GLU A 31 17.65 5.71 -12.94
N THR A 32 16.50 5.09 -12.67
CA THR A 32 15.74 5.31 -11.44
C THR A 32 16.50 4.88 -10.19
N LEU A 33 17.26 3.78 -10.25
CA LEU A 33 18.07 3.33 -9.12
C LEU A 33 19.18 4.32 -8.76
N THR A 34 19.67 5.15 -9.68
CA THR A 34 20.61 6.23 -9.29
C THR A 34 19.99 7.24 -8.32
N ARG A 35 18.68 7.47 -8.40
CA ARG A 35 17.92 8.33 -7.48
C ARG A 35 17.48 7.57 -6.23
N PHE A 36 17.06 6.32 -6.41
CA PHE A 36 16.62 5.41 -5.35
C PHE A 36 17.73 4.44 -4.95
N TYR A 37 18.95 4.95 -4.76
CA TYR A 37 20.15 4.14 -4.54
C TYR A 37 20.04 3.12 -3.40
N PRO A 38 19.30 3.34 -2.27
CA PRO A 38 19.17 2.32 -1.24
C PRO A 38 18.46 1.05 -1.72
N PHE A 39 17.69 1.11 -2.81
CA PHE A 39 17.02 -0.07 -3.36
C PHE A 39 17.99 -1.02 -4.08
N ALA A 40 19.17 -0.53 -4.47
CA ALA A 40 20.26 -1.36 -5.00
C ALA A 40 21.17 -1.91 -3.89
N GLY A 41 20.90 -1.60 -2.62
CA GLY A 41 21.67 -2.08 -1.47
C GLY A 41 21.13 -3.35 -0.84
N LYS A 42 21.68 -3.71 0.33
CA LYS A 42 21.23 -4.83 1.16
C LYS A 42 20.76 -4.38 2.53
N VAL A 43 19.63 -4.94 2.99
CA VAL A 43 19.18 -4.74 4.37
C VAL A 43 20.13 -5.48 5.31
N ARG A 44 20.64 -4.78 6.32
CA ARG A 44 21.54 -5.30 7.36
C ARG A 44 20.93 -5.04 8.73
N ASP A 45 20.82 -6.10 9.53
CA ASP A 45 20.47 -6.07 10.94
C ASP A 45 19.23 -5.22 11.29
N ASP A 46 18.11 -5.37 10.53
CA ASP A 46 16.80 -4.68 10.67
C ASP A 46 16.79 -3.13 10.66
N PHE A 47 17.93 -2.48 10.87
CA PHE A 47 18.06 -1.03 11.09
C PHE A 47 18.74 -0.30 9.94
N TYR A 48 19.57 -1.00 9.15
CA TYR A 48 20.42 -0.37 8.16
C TYR A 48 20.21 -0.96 6.77
N ILE A 49 20.48 -0.13 5.77
CA ILE A 49 20.64 -0.57 4.38
C ILE A 49 22.08 -0.24 4.00
N ASP A 50 22.86 -1.26 3.71
CA ASP A 50 24.18 -1.11 3.12
C ASP A 50 23.99 -0.72 1.65
N CYS A 51 24.32 0.52 1.31
CA CYS A 51 24.18 1.07 -0.04
C CYS A 51 25.41 0.68 -0.89
N ASN A 52 25.61 -0.63 -1.03
CA ASN A 52 26.79 -1.26 -1.64
C ASN A 52 26.63 -1.57 -3.14
N ASP A 53 25.56 -1.08 -3.76
CA ASP A 53 25.23 -1.27 -5.17
C ASP A 53 25.25 -2.74 -5.66
N GLU A 54 24.97 -3.71 -4.77
CA GLU A 54 24.80 -5.12 -5.15
C GLU A 54 23.68 -5.34 -6.19
N GLY A 55 22.78 -4.38 -6.30
CA GLY A 55 21.77 -4.30 -7.35
C GLY A 55 20.50 -5.07 -7.03
N VAL A 56 19.60 -5.08 -8.01
CA VAL A 56 18.27 -5.70 -7.91
C VAL A 56 18.14 -6.85 -8.91
N HIS A 57 17.36 -7.88 -8.53
CA HIS A 57 17.00 -8.93 -9.46
C HIS A 57 16.02 -8.40 -10.52
N TYR A 58 16.43 -8.50 -11.79
CA TYR A 58 15.58 -8.24 -12.94
C TYR A 58 15.32 -9.56 -13.67
N ILE A 59 14.13 -10.14 -13.47
CA ILE A 59 13.76 -11.45 -14.01
C ILE A 59 12.84 -11.24 -15.20
N VAL A 60 13.23 -11.79 -16.35
CA VAL A 60 12.38 -11.86 -17.55
C VAL A 60 11.99 -13.30 -17.74
N THR A 61 10.69 -13.56 -17.80
CA THR A 61 10.15 -14.89 -18.06
C THR A 61 9.15 -14.85 -19.21
N ARG A 62 9.00 -15.98 -19.90
CA ARG A 62 7.98 -16.19 -20.92
C ARG A 62 7.00 -17.20 -20.40
N VAL A 63 5.74 -16.80 -20.29
CA VAL A 63 4.64 -17.69 -19.94
C VAL A 63 3.77 -17.92 -21.17
N ASN A 64 3.34 -19.16 -21.39
CA ASN A 64 2.46 -19.54 -22.49
C ASN A 64 0.99 -19.57 -22.03
N VAL A 65 0.54 -18.48 -21.42
CA VAL A 65 -0.84 -18.30 -20.94
C VAL A 65 -1.31 -16.89 -21.28
N SER A 66 -2.62 -16.71 -21.50
CA SER A 66 -3.15 -15.37 -21.68
C SER A 66 -3.13 -14.60 -20.36
N LEU A 67 -3.00 -13.28 -20.42
CA LEU A 67 -3.06 -12.43 -19.22
C LEU A 67 -4.42 -12.58 -18.51
N LEU A 68 -5.51 -12.79 -19.25
CA LEU A 68 -6.84 -12.99 -18.66
C LEU A 68 -6.91 -14.30 -17.87
N ASP A 69 -6.36 -15.39 -18.42
CA ASP A 69 -6.33 -16.68 -17.73
C ASP A 69 -5.42 -16.64 -16.51
N PHE A 70 -4.32 -15.86 -16.57
CA PHE A 70 -3.44 -15.63 -15.45
C PHE A 70 -4.11 -14.79 -14.35
N LEU A 71 -4.81 -13.71 -14.71
CA LEU A 71 -5.50 -12.83 -13.75
C LEU A 71 -6.79 -13.45 -13.19
N GLY A 72 -7.39 -14.42 -13.91
CA GLY A 72 -8.53 -15.21 -13.45
C GLY A 72 -8.15 -16.22 -12.36
N GLN A 73 -6.89 -16.62 -12.29
CA GLN A 73 -6.32 -17.36 -11.18
C GLN A 73 -6.00 -16.36 -10.06
N SER A 74 -6.51 -16.58 -8.84
CA SER A 74 -6.20 -15.67 -7.72
C SER A 74 -4.69 -15.70 -7.49
N PRO A 75 -3.94 -14.60 -7.72
CA PRO A 75 -2.52 -14.58 -7.41
C PRO A 75 -2.38 -14.86 -5.91
N GLY A 76 -1.47 -15.76 -5.56
CA GLY A 76 -1.14 -16.01 -4.16
C GLY A 76 -0.83 -14.69 -3.46
N ASP A 77 -1.49 -14.47 -2.33
CA ASP A 77 -1.51 -13.24 -1.53
C ASP A 77 -0.09 -12.79 -1.08
N GLU A 78 0.90 -13.68 -1.20
CA GLU A 78 2.27 -13.54 -0.71
C GLU A 78 3.07 -12.40 -1.38
N MET A 79 2.92 -12.19 -2.70
CA MET A 79 3.62 -11.10 -3.40
C MET A 79 3.07 -9.71 -3.05
N ILE A 80 1.77 -9.60 -2.74
CA ILE A 80 1.12 -8.33 -2.41
C ILE A 80 1.46 -7.90 -0.97
N ARG A 81 1.66 -8.86 -0.05
CA ARG A 81 1.92 -8.62 1.37
C ARG A 81 3.24 -7.91 1.68
N ARG A 82 4.23 -7.96 0.77
CA ARG A 82 5.57 -7.36 0.99
C ARG A 82 5.71 -5.93 0.46
N LEU A 83 4.67 -5.39 -0.19
CA LEU A 83 4.72 -4.05 -0.76
C LEU A 83 4.25 -3.02 0.27
N ILE A 84 5.17 -2.17 0.73
CA ILE A 84 4.82 -0.98 1.51
C ILE A 84 4.37 0.09 0.50
N PRO A 85 3.07 0.41 0.40
CA PRO A 85 2.51 0.98 -0.84
C PRO A 85 3.04 2.37 -1.19
N ALA A 86 3.42 3.17 -0.19
CA ALA A 86 3.73 4.58 -0.41
C ALA A 86 5.09 4.78 -1.10
N THR A 87 6.19 4.27 -0.53
CA THR A 87 7.52 4.40 -1.14
C THR A 87 7.60 3.63 -2.46
N TYR A 88 6.99 2.44 -2.53
CA TYR A 88 6.94 1.67 -3.76
C TYR A 88 6.18 2.41 -4.87
N ALA A 89 5.04 3.04 -4.56
CA ALA A 89 4.32 3.85 -5.55
C ALA A 89 5.13 5.06 -6.04
N VAL A 90 5.91 5.70 -5.16
CA VAL A 90 6.80 6.80 -5.54
C VAL A 90 7.92 6.32 -6.47
N PHE A 91 8.54 5.18 -6.15
CA PHE A 91 9.52 4.53 -7.02
C PHE A 91 8.92 4.16 -8.39
N LEU A 92 7.74 3.53 -8.42
CA LEU A 92 7.07 3.19 -9.68
C LEU A 92 6.71 4.43 -10.49
N LYS A 93 6.25 5.51 -9.85
CA LYS A 93 5.98 6.77 -10.52
C LYS A 93 7.23 7.31 -11.20
N ASP A 94 8.36 7.32 -10.49
CA ASP A 94 9.64 7.75 -11.07
C ASP A 94 10.11 6.82 -12.21
N TRP A 95 10.04 5.51 -12.00
CA TRP A 95 10.44 4.53 -13.00
C TRP A 95 9.61 4.65 -14.28
N THR A 96 8.30 4.80 -14.15
CA THR A 96 7.42 5.02 -15.32
C THR A 96 7.66 6.36 -16.00
N ALA A 97 8.10 7.40 -15.28
CA ALA A 97 8.52 8.67 -15.86
C ALA A 97 9.84 8.51 -16.65
N ALA A 98 10.81 7.77 -16.11
CA ALA A 98 12.06 7.44 -16.77
C ALA A 98 11.83 6.61 -18.06
N VAL A 99 10.96 5.61 -18.02
CA VAL A 99 10.53 4.83 -19.22
C VAL A 99 9.98 5.75 -20.30
N ARG A 100 9.17 6.75 -19.92
CA ARG A 100 8.57 7.73 -20.83
C ARG A 100 9.51 8.88 -21.21
N ARG A 101 10.72 8.95 -20.64
CA ARG A 101 11.67 10.07 -20.77
C ARG A 101 11.05 11.43 -20.42
N SER A 102 10.14 11.44 -19.43
CA SER A 102 9.43 12.64 -19.01
C SER A 102 10.15 13.32 -17.85
N SER A 103 11.08 14.23 -18.16
CA SER A 103 11.90 14.92 -17.15
C SER A 103 11.09 15.74 -16.14
N SER A 104 9.94 16.28 -16.54
CA SER A 104 9.04 17.04 -15.66
C SER A 104 8.32 16.19 -14.61
N GLU A 105 8.29 14.87 -14.78
CA GLU A 105 7.59 13.94 -13.88
C GLU A 105 8.55 13.11 -13.01
N ILE A 106 9.86 13.28 -13.19
CA ILE A 106 10.90 12.65 -12.38
C ILE A 106 10.70 13.07 -10.91
N VAL A 107 10.77 12.09 -10.01
CA VAL A 107 10.67 12.33 -8.58
C VAL A 107 12.07 12.36 -7.99
N HIS A 108 12.35 13.37 -7.17
CA HIS A 108 13.54 13.39 -6.33
C HIS A 108 13.20 12.78 -4.98
N PRO A 109 13.60 11.54 -4.65
CA PRO A 109 13.32 10.96 -3.35
C PRO A 109 13.99 11.75 -2.22
N SER A 110 13.29 11.92 -1.10
CA SER A 110 13.87 12.48 0.11
C SER A 110 14.24 11.37 1.09
N PHE A 111 15.48 11.36 1.56
CA PHE A 111 15.99 10.39 2.54
C PHE A 111 16.11 10.97 3.95
N THR A 112 15.36 12.03 4.27
CA THR A 112 15.41 12.72 5.58
C THR A 112 14.69 11.98 6.70
N GLY A 113 14.08 10.82 6.44
CA GLY A 113 13.31 10.05 7.43
C GLY A 113 14.07 9.81 8.73
N PRO A 114 15.29 9.24 8.71
CA PRO A 114 16.09 9.01 9.93
C PRO A 114 16.50 10.28 10.68
N SER A 115 16.60 11.42 10.00
CA SER A 115 16.89 12.72 10.63
C SER A 115 15.66 13.33 11.30
N LEU A 116 14.45 13.06 10.77
CA LEU A 116 13.20 13.53 11.33
C LEU A 116 12.71 12.64 12.49
N PHE A 117 12.98 11.34 12.42
CA PHE A 117 12.56 10.35 13.40
C PHE A 117 13.76 9.47 13.74
N PRO A 118 14.52 9.81 14.81
CA PRO A 118 15.70 9.05 15.17
C PRO A 118 15.34 7.60 15.48
N GLN A 119 16.22 6.67 15.08
CA GLN A 119 16.01 5.26 15.38
C GLN A 119 16.19 5.02 16.88
N ILE A 120 15.18 4.40 17.50
CA ILE A 120 15.22 4.01 18.91
C ILE A 120 15.13 2.48 18.97
N PRO A 121 16.27 1.76 19.05
CA PRO A 121 16.31 0.29 18.98
C PRO A 121 15.43 -0.42 20.01
N SER A 122 15.19 0.21 21.18
CA SER A 122 14.33 -0.33 22.24
C SER A 122 12.85 -0.31 21.90
N LEU A 123 12.42 0.49 20.91
CA LEU A 123 11.04 0.55 20.43
C LEU A 123 10.77 -0.40 19.25
N LEU A 124 11.68 -1.34 18.98
CA LEU A 124 11.47 -2.34 17.94
C LEU A 124 10.36 -3.31 18.35
N ASP A 125 9.13 -2.94 18.06
CA ASP A 125 7.95 -3.75 18.32
C ASP A 125 7.90 -4.90 17.31
N LYS A 126 8.40 -6.07 17.71
CA LYS A 126 8.16 -7.30 16.97
C LYS A 126 6.69 -7.63 17.15
N CYS A 127 5.90 -7.40 16.11
CA CYS A 127 4.50 -7.84 16.10
C CYS A 127 4.47 -9.32 16.53
N PRO A 128 3.84 -9.66 17.67
CA PRO A 128 3.94 -11.00 18.25
C PRO A 128 3.21 -12.05 17.41
N ILE A 129 2.50 -11.62 16.35
CA ILE A 129 1.70 -12.48 15.48
C ILE A 129 2.46 -12.70 14.18
N ASP A 130 2.93 -13.92 13.99
CA ASP A 130 3.47 -14.40 12.73
C ASP A 130 2.31 -14.74 11.76
N PHE A 131 1.93 -13.77 10.93
CA PHE A 131 0.89 -13.94 9.92
C PHE A 131 1.28 -14.91 8.79
N SER A 132 2.54 -15.36 8.70
CA SER A 132 2.96 -16.35 7.70
C SER A 132 2.45 -17.75 8.00
N LYS A 133 2.16 -18.04 9.28
CA LYS A 133 1.71 -19.36 9.75
C LYS A 133 0.20 -19.58 9.69
N ILE A 134 -0.56 -18.53 9.36
CA ILE A 134 -2.02 -18.59 9.35
C ILE A 134 -2.51 -18.39 7.92
N ASN A 135 -3.14 -19.44 7.38
CA ASN A 135 -3.80 -19.36 6.09
C ASN A 135 -5.15 -18.63 6.25
N PHE A 136 -5.16 -17.33 5.94
CA PHE A 136 -6.39 -16.56 5.84
C PHE A 136 -6.94 -16.64 4.42
N PRO A 137 -8.14 -17.22 4.20
CA PRO A 137 -8.79 -17.10 2.91
C PRO A 137 -9.08 -15.62 2.63
N SER A 138 -8.58 -15.11 1.51
CA SER A 138 -8.83 -13.73 1.09
C SER A 138 -9.99 -13.68 0.10
N GLN A 139 -10.85 -12.66 0.22
CA GLN A 139 -11.95 -12.42 -0.70
C GLN A 139 -11.96 -10.95 -1.12
N ARG A 140 -12.13 -10.70 -2.42
CA ARG A 140 -12.19 -9.35 -2.98
C ARG A 140 -13.63 -8.85 -3.03
N PHE A 141 -13.92 -7.80 -2.25
CA PHE A 141 -15.19 -7.08 -2.28
C PHE A 141 -15.06 -5.77 -3.08
N VAL A 142 -15.89 -5.60 -4.09
CA VAL A 142 -15.86 -4.41 -4.98
C VAL A 142 -17.07 -3.51 -4.72
N PHE A 143 -16.80 -2.25 -4.38
CA PHE A 143 -17.81 -1.22 -4.16
C PHE A 143 -17.86 -0.25 -5.35
N SER A 144 -18.93 -0.29 -6.12
CA SER A 144 -19.16 0.63 -7.24
C SER A 144 -19.39 2.08 -6.77
N GLY A 145 -19.15 3.06 -7.64
CA GLY A 145 -19.43 4.48 -7.38
C GLY A 145 -20.81 4.77 -6.78
N PRO A 146 -21.92 4.27 -7.37
CA PRO A 146 -23.27 4.48 -6.83
C PRO A 146 -23.47 3.89 -5.42
N LYS A 147 -22.96 2.68 -5.17
CA LYS A 147 -23.00 2.07 -3.82
C LYS A 147 -22.23 2.89 -2.78
N LEU A 148 -21.07 3.45 -3.16
CA LEU A 148 -20.30 4.33 -2.28
C LEU A 148 -21.02 5.65 -2.01
N ALA A 149 -21.68 6.23 -3.01
CA ALA A 149 -22.50 7.43 -2.85
C ALA A 149 -23.70 7.17 -1.91
N ALA A 150 -24.39 6.04 -2.08
CA ALA A 150 -25.48 5.62 -1.19
C ALA A 150 -25.01 5.43 0.26
N LEU A 151 -23.85 4.78 0.46
CA LEU A 151 -23.25 4.63 1.79
C LEU A 151 -22.94 5.99 2.44
N LYS A 152 -22.36 6.92 1.68
CA LYS A 152 -22.08 8.27 2.16
C LYS A 152 -23.35 9.00 2.59
N ALA A 153 -24.37 9.02 1.74
CA ALA A 153 -25.64 9.70 2.02
C ALA A 153 -26.31 9.19 3.30
N GLN A 154 -26.31 7.87 3.52
CA GLN A 154 -26.86 7.26 4.74
C GLN A 154 -26.14 7.75 6.01
N THR A 155 -24.83 7.99 5.93
CA THR A 155 -24.05 8.51 7.06
C THR A 155 -24.05 10.03 7.17
N GLU A 156 -24.23 10.76 6.08
CA GLU A 156 -24.27 12.22 6.04
C GLU A 156 -25.53 12.78 6.70
N VAL A 157 -26.69 12.16 6.46
CA VAL A 157 -27.94 12.46 7.17
C VAL A 157 -27.79 12.28 8.70
N LEU A 158 -26.82 11.49 9.14
CA LEU A 158 -26.62 11.13 10.55
C LEU A 158 -25.47 11.87 11.24
N ILE A 159 -24.62 12.60 10.50
CA ILE A 159 -23.44 13.30 11.02
C ILE A 159 -23.53 14.76 10.58
N SER A 160 -23.92 15.64 11.49
CA SER A 160 -24.09 17.09 11.25
C SER A 160 -22.80 17.81 10.85
N GLU A 161 -21.64 17.15 10.95
CA GLU A 161 -20.32 17.73 10.75
C GLU A 161 -19.54 16.95 9.68
N CYS A 162 -19.60 17.47 8.44
CA CYS A 162 -18.78 17.10 7.28
C CYS A 162 -19.06 15.74 6.59
N VAL A 163 -19.04 15.77 5.25
CA VAL A 163 -19.23 14.60 4.38
C VAL A 163 -18.11 13.57 4.60
N PRO A 164 -18.43 12.30 4.90
CA PRO A 164 -17.39 11.28 5.12
C PRO A 164 -16.68 10.86 3.83
N SER A 165 -15.42 10.45 3.97
CA SER A 165 -14.62 9.93 2.86
C SER A 165 -15.06 8.53 2.43
N ARG A 166 -14.70 8.11 1.20
CA ARG A 166 -14.96 6.74 0.72
C ARG A 166 -14.34 5.68 1.64
N PHE A 167 -13.15 5.98 2.16
CA PHE A 167 -12.46 5.11 3.10
C PHE A 167 -13.25 4.97 4.40
N GLU A 168 -13.68 6.09 5.00
CA GLU A 168 -14.41 6.08 6.28
C GLU A 168 -15.68 5.23 6.22
N VAL A 169 -16.50 5.39 5.19
CA VAL A 169 -17.76 4.64 5.09
C VAL A 169 -17.56 3.15 4.83
N VAL A 170 -16.54 2.78 4.03
CA VAL A 170 -16.22 1.37 3.76
C VAL A 170 -15.59 0.72 4.99
N ALA A 171 -14.64 1.39 5.65
CA ALA A 171 -14.01 0.89 6.87
C ALA A 171 -15.04 0.73 8.00
N ALA A 172 -15.96 1.69 8.17
CA ALA A 172 -17.05 1.58 9.13
C ALA A 172 -17.99 0.40 8.83
N LEU A 173 -18.34 0.19 7.55
CA LEU A 173 -19.16 -0.94 7.15
C LEU A 173 -18.48 -2.28 7.45
N LEU A 174 -17.20 -2.43 7.08
CA LEU A 174 -16.42 -3.63 7.37
C LEU A 174 -16.32 -3.86 8.88
N TRP A 175 -15.98 -2.81 9.63
CA TRP A 175 -15.86 -2.88 11.09
C TRP A 175 -17.18 -3.28 11.75
N LYS A 176 -18.32 -2.76 11.28
CA LYS A 176 -19.66 -3.18 11.70
C LYS A 176 -19.94 -4.65 11.40
N CYS A 177 -19.62 -5.11 10.19
CA CYS A 177 -19.83 -6.51 9.79
C CYS A 177 -18.99 -7.46 10.65
N VAL A 178 -17.72 -7.13 10.88
CA VAL A 178 -16.82 -7.92 11.74
C VAL A 178 -17.31 -7.91 13.18
N ALA A 179 -17.73 -6.76 13.72
CA ALA A 179 -18.31 -6.69 15.06
C ALA A 179 -19.54 -7.59 15.19
N LYS A 180 -20.48 -7.53 14.24
CA LYS A 180 -21.67 -8.37 14.23
C LYS A 180 -21.35 -9.87 14.18
N ALA A 181 -20.32 -10.26 13.42
CA ALA A 181 -19.85 -11.64 13.39
C ALA A 181 -19.19 -12.04 14.71
N ALA A 182 -18.28 -11.21 15.24
CA ALA A 182 -17.57 -11.46 16.49
C ALA A 182 -18.51 -11.51 17.69
N SER A 183 -19.56 -10.68 17.74
CA SER A 183 -20.60 -10.72 18.78
C SER A 183 -21.34 -12.06 18.84
N LYS A 184 -21.43 -12.80 17.73
CA LYS A 184 -22.05 -14.13 17.71
C LYS A 184 -21.08 -15.23 18.16
N SER A 185 -19.82 -15.11 17.77
CA SER A 185 -18.78 -16.11 18.07
C SER A 185 -18.20 -15.97 19.48
N TYR A 186 -18.24 -14.76 20.05
CA TYR A 186 -17.61 -14.41 21.32
C TYR A 186 -18.55 -13.58 22.19
N GLU A 187 -19.67 -14.18 22.60
CA GLU A 187 -20.69 -13.51 23.42
C GLU A 187 -20.12 -12.99 24.75
N SER A 188 -19.15 -13.71 25.34
CA SER A 188 -18.42 -13.28 26.55
C SER A 188 -17.55 -12.02 26.36
N SER A 189 -17.39 -11.54 25.13
CA SER A 189 -16.65 -10.33 24.80
C SER A 189 -17.55 -9.13 24.50
N LEU A 190 -18.87 -9.28 24.58
CA LEU A 190 -19.79 -8.15 24.44
C LEU A 190 -19.48 -7.05 25.46
N GLY A 191 -19.56 -5.80 25.02
CA GLY A 191 -19.24 -4.62 25.82
C GLY A 191 -17.74 -4.34 26.02
N LYS A 192 -16.85 -5.27 25.67
CA LYS A 192 -15.39 -5.05 25.73
C LYS A 192 -14.91 -4.11 24.62
N PRO A 193 -13.74 -3.46 24.78
CA PRO A 193 -13.12 -2.67 23.72
C PRO A 193 -12.95 -3.48 22.44
N PHE A 194 -13.39 -2.90 21.33
CA PHE A 194 -13.27 -3.45 20.00
C PHE A 194 -12.64 -2.40 19.10
N ASN A 195 -11.48 -2.73 18.54
CA ASN A 195 -10.60 -1.75 17.90
C ASN A 195 -10.49 -1.98 16.40
N LEU A 196 -10.45 -0.88 15.66
CA LEU A 196 -10.04 -0.84 14.26
C LEU A 196 -8.67 -0.16 14.17
N GLY A 197 -7.65 -0.93 13.85
CA GLY A 197 -6.33 -0.42 13.53
C GLY A 197 -6.28 0.13 12.12
N MET A 198 -5.73 1.34 11.95
CA MET A 198 -5.58 2.00 10.65
C MET A 198 -4.13 2.44 10.46
N ILE A 199 -3.58 2.21 9.28
CA ILE A 199 -2.26 2.75 8.92
C ILE A 199 -2.46 4.13 8.28
N ILE A 200 -1.88 5.15 8.91
CA ILE A 200 -2.03 6.55 8.52
C ILE A 200 -0.70 7.05 7.99
N ASN A 201 -0.73 7.65 6.79
CA ASN A 201 0.47 8.23 6.17
C ASN A 201 0.87 9.53 6.88
N LEU A 202 2.13 9.63 7.29
CA LEU A 202 2.69 10.83 7.94
C LEU A 202 3.21 11.85 6.93
N ARG A 203 3.41 11.47 5.67
CA ARG A 203 3.88 12.38 4.62
C ARG A 203 2.90 13.52 4.39
N GLY A 204 3.44 14.72 4.22
CA GLY A 204 2.66 15.94 4.08
C GLY A 204 2.13 16.49 5.39
N LYS A 205 2.45 15.87 6.53
CA LYS A 205 2.21 16.43 7.86
C LYS A 205 3.50 17.00 8.41
N ASN A 206 3.41 18.16 9.05
CA ASN A 206 4.50 18.80 9.80
C ASN A 206 5.88 18.71 9.14
N CYS A 207 5.99 19.33 7.97
CA CYS A 207 7.19 19.39 7.14
C CYS A 207 7.75 18.04 6.64
N VAL A 208 7.08 16.90 6.87
CA VAL A 208 7.50 15.61 6.29
C VAL A 208 7.25 15.64 4.78
N PRO A 209 8.30 15.56 3.94
CA PRO A 209 8.13 15.66 2.49
C PRO A 209 7.24 14.55 1.89
N LYS A 210 6.46 14.90 0.86
CA LYS A 210 5.55 13.96 0.18
C LYS A 210 6.29 12.83 -0.56
N ASN A 211 7.52 13.10 -0.96
CA ASN A 211 8.46 12.23 -1.66
C ASN A 211 9.42 11.48 -0.71
N SER A 212 9.20 11.52 0.61
CA SER A 212 10.10 10.85 1.54
C SER A 212 10.05 9.32 1.42
N VAL A 213 11.23 8.73 1.42
CA VAL A 213 11.48 7.28 1.34
C VAL A 213 11.48 6.68 2.76
N GLY A 214 10.89 5.50 2.91
CA GLY A 214 10.86 4.76 4.18
C GLY A 214 9.47 4.61 4.79
N ASN A 215 9.43 4.03 5.99
CA ASN A 215 8.19 3.68 6.69
C ASN A 215 7.61 4.85 7.49
N LEU A 216 7.19 5.90 6.77
CA LEU A 216 6.60 7.11 7.35
C LEU A 216 5.08 6.95 7.48
N VAL A 217 4.68 6.02 8.36
CA VAL A 217 3.30 5.71 8.68
C VAL A 217 3.14 5.54 10.18
N TRP A 218 1.93 5.79 10.68
CA TRP A 218 1.58 5.55 12.07
C TRP A 218 0.33 4.68 12.19
N ARG A 219 0.26 3.88 13.25
CA ARG A 219 -0.92 3.06 13.55
C ARG A 219 -1.90 3.87 14.40
N GLY A 220 -2.98 4.33 13.79
CA GLY A 220 -4.14 4.86 14.49
C GLY A 220 -5.03 3.73 15.03
N LEU A 221 -5.67 3.96 16.17
CA LEU A 221 -6.59 3.01 16.79
C LEU A 221 -7.95 3.68 17.03
N ALA A 222 -8.93 3.37 16.19
CA ALA A 222 -10.32 3.74 16.46
C ALA A 222 -10.95 2.68 17.38
N GLN A 223 -11.66 3.10 18.42
CA GLN A 223 -12.20 2.20 19.44
C GLN A 223 -13.73 2.36 19.58
N CYS A 224 -14.43 1.24 19.76
CA CYS A 224 -15.80 1.20 20.21
C CYS A 224 -16.00 0.05 21.21
N LYS A 225 -17.23 -0.16 21.71
CA LYS A 225 -17.58 -1.35 22.49
C LYS A 225 -18.19 -2.40 21.56
N LEU A 226 -17.79 -3.66 21.71
CA LEU A 226 -18.34 -4.75 20.90
C LEU A 226 -19.85 -4.88 21.15
N SER A 227 -20.64 -4.77 20.08
CA SER A 227 -22.09 -4.90 20.10
C SER A 227 -22.60 -5.47 18.77
N PRO A 228 -23.67 -6.28 18.76
CA PRO A 228 -24.30 -6.74 17.53
C PRO A 228 -25.00 -5.61 16.76
N GLN A 229 -25.27 -4.48 17.43
CA GLN A 229 -26.04 -3.34 16.91
C GLN A 229 -25.16 -2.08 16.93
N LEU A 230 -24.10 -2.07 16.12
CA LEU A 230 -23.29 -0.87 15.93
C LEU A 230 -23.87 0.04 14.86
N GLU A 231 -23.97 1.32 15.20
CA GLU A 231 -24.44 2.37 14.30
C GLU A 231 -23.32 2.88 13.39
N PRO A 232 -23.52 2.92 12.05
CA PRO A 232 -22.50 3.36 11.11
C PRO A 232 -21.97 4.78 11.42
N LYS A 233 -22.85 5.68 11.85
CA LYS A 233 -22.49 7.06 12.20
C LYS A 233 -21.44 7.13 13.30
N THR A 234 -21.59 6.29 14.33
CA THR A 234 -20.68 6.24 15.48
C THR A 234 -19.32 5.72 15.05
N LEU A 235 -19.30 4.66 14.22
CA LEU A 235 -18.06 4.10 13.71
C LEU A 235 -17.31 5.09 12.80
N VAL A 236 -18.02 5.77 11.90
CA VAL A 236 -17.44 6.82 11.05
C VAL A 236 -16.87 7.96 11.90
N HIS A 237 -17.58 8.40 12.94
CA HIS A 237 -17.09 9.41 13.86
C HIS A 237 -15.78 8.98 14.55
N GLN A 238 -15.71 7.75 15.07
CA GLN A 238 -14.48 7.24 15.71
C GLN A 238 -13.31 7.14 14.71
N ILE A 239 -13.58 6.74 13.47
CA ILE A 239 -12.56 6.70 12.41
C ILE A 239 -12.06 8.11 12.10
N LYS A 240 -12.96 9.08 11.94
CA LYS A 240 -12.60 10.49 11.69
C LYS A 240 -11.77 11.05 12.82
N LYS A 241 -12.22 10.88 14.07
CA LYS A 241 -11.52 11.31 15.28
C LYS A 241 -10.08 10.78 15.31
N CYS A 242 -9.91 9.47 15.12
CA CYS A 242 -8.58 8.84 15.10
C CYS A 242 -7.69 9.42 13.98
N LYS A 243 -8.24 9.70 12.79
CA LYS A 243 -7.47 10.32 11.70
C LYS A 243 -7.05 11.76 12.01
N THR A 244 -7.92 12.53 12.67
CA THR A 244 -7.66 13.94 13.01
C THR A 244 -6.70 14.11 14.18
N GLU A 245 -6.61 13.11 15.07
CA GLU A 245 -5.63 13.10 16.16
C GLU A 245 -4.19 12.98 15.66
N ILE A 246 -3.96 12.28 14.55
CA ILE A 246 -2.64 12.16 13.92
C ILE A 246 -2.46 13.33 12.93
N ASN A 247 -2.35 14.52 13.49
CA ASN A 247 -2.18 15.81 12.81
C ASN A 247 -0.72 16.29 12.82
N ASP A 248 -0.48 17.56 12.52
CA ASP A 248 0.86 18.14 12.49
C ASP A 248 1.50 18.21 13.89
N ASP A 249 0.74 18.61 14.90
CA ASP A 249 1.20 18.68 16.30
C ASP A 249 1.63 17.30 16.82
N PHE A 250 0.85 16.26 16.51
CA PHE A 250 1.19 14.88 16.84
C PHE A 250 2.52 14.46 16.20
N VAL A 251 2.76 14.89 14.96
CA VAL A 251 4.02 14.59 14.27
C VAL A 251 5.19 15.37 14.86
N GLU A 252 4.98 16.59 15.37
CA GLU A 252 6.04 17.36 16.02
C GLU A 252 6.45 16.72 17.34
N ALA A 253 5.47 16.30 18.14
CA ALA A 253 5.71 15.59 19.40
C ALA A 253 6.45 14.25 19.23
N MET A 254 6.48 13.67 18.01
CA MET A 254 7.27 12.47 17.72
C MET A 254 8.74 12.75 17.39
N LYS A 255 9.12 14.02 17.12
CA LYS A 255 10.49 14.41 16.79
C LYS A 255 11.33 14.71 18.04
N GLU A 256 10.67 15.03 19.15
CA GLU A 256 11.26 15.23 20.48
C GLU A 256 11.60 13.88 21.15
#